data_AF-A0A9D4BX19-F1
#
_entry.id   AF-A0A9D4BX19-F1
#
_cell.length_a   1.000
_cell.length_b   1.000
_cell.length_c   1.000
_cell.angle_alpha   90.00
_cell.angle_beta   90.00
_cell.angle_gamma   90.00
#
_symmetry.space_group_name_H-M   'P 1'
#
loop_
_entity.id
_entity.type
_entity.pdbx_description
1 polymer ?
#
loop_
_entity_poly.entity_id
_entity_poly.type
_entity_poly.pdbx_seq_one_letter_code
_entity_poly.pdbx_strand_id
1 'polypeptide(L)'
;MLYLGTGRSAPLDTQDILQKIDQLTAISDQLTARMTALKINKGAIFEERPVAFYATLVNTIEHVGDHQHIVFDHVITNIGDGYSPEHGHFTAPVRGA
;
A
#
# COMPACT_ATOMS: atom_id res chain seq x y z
N MET A 1 62.91 19.10 -3.62
CA MET A 1 62.18 17.83 -3.35
C MET A 1 60.97 18.17 -2.49
N LEU A 2 59.75 18.03 -3.01
CA LEU A 2 58.52 18.22 -2.23
C LEU A 2 58.21 16.94 -1.44
N TYR A 3 57.94 17.05 -0.14
CA TYR A 3 57.38 15.97 0.67
C TYR A 3 55.85 16.04 0.64
N LEU A 4 55.24 14.90 0.32
CA LEU A 4 53.82 14.65 0.11
C LEU A 4 53.02 14.81 1.41
N GLY A 5 51.86 15.49 1.32
CA GLY A 5 50.88 15.56 2.40
C GLY A 5 50.29 14.18 2.67
N THR A 6 50.54 13.63 3.86
CA THR A 6 49.88 12.41 4.33
C THR A 6 48.58 12.80 5.02
N GLY A 7 47.48 12.76 4.28
CA GLY A 7 46.13 12.75 4.84
C GLY A 7 45.90 11.43 5.56
N ARG A 8 46.42 11.29 6.78
CA ARG A 8 46.05 10.19 7.69
C ARG A 8 44.65 10.49 8.19
N SER A 9 43.64 9.78 7.68
CA SER A 9 42.35 9.68 8.36
C SER A 9 42.62 9.14 9.77
N ALA A 10 42.17 9.87 10.80
CA ALA A 10 42.24 9.36 12.17
C ALA A 10 41.56 7.98 12.21
N PRO A 11 42.17 6.97 12.86
CA PRO A 11 41.49 5.70 13.06
C PRO A 11 40.18 6.00 13.80
N LEU A 12 39.08 5.46 13.28
CA LEU A 12 37.78 5.53 13.94
C LEU A 12 37.97 5.04 15.38
N ASP A 13 37.61 5.87 16.37
CA ASP A 13 37.72 5.48 17.77
C ASP A 13 36.82 4.27 18.00
N THR A 14 37.35 3.25 18.68
CA THR A 14 36.59 2.05 19.00
C THR A 14 35.40 2.41 19.89
N GLN A 15 35.52 3.45 20.73
CA GLN A 15 34.41 3.94 21.55
C GLN A 15 33.28 4.56 20.70
N ASP A 16 33.61 5.33 19.68
CA ASP A 16 32.64 5.91 18.75
C ASP A 16 31.88 4.82 17.96
N ILE A 17 32.59 3.75 17.58
CA ILE A 17 31.99 2.60 16.90
C ILE A 17 31.00 1.89 17.83
N LEU A 18 31.39 1.62 19.08
CA LEU A 18 30.52 0.97 20.05
C LEU A 18 29.28 1.80 20.35
N GLN A 19 29.43 3.11 20.52
CA GLN A 19 28.31 4.02 20.72
C GLN A 19 27.32 4.01 19.56
N LYS A 20 27.81 3.96 18.32
CA LYS A 20 26.95 3.86 17.12
C LYS A 20 26.22 2.52 17.04
N ILE A 21 26.85 1.42 17.47
CA ILE A 21 26.21 0.10 17.51
C ILE A 21 25.04 0.10 18.51
N ASP A 22 25.24 0.70 19.69
CA ASP A 22 24.18 0.83 20.70
C ASP A 22 23.01 1.67 20.18
N GLN A 23 23.31 2.78 19.50
CA GLN A 23 22.29 3.62 18.88
C GLN A 23 21.50 2.88 17.79
N LEU A 24 22.18 2.12 16.92
CA LEU A 24 21.53 1.33 15.88
C LEU A 24 20.64 0.23 16.45
N THR A 25 21.10 -0.41 17.53
CA THR A 25 20.32 -1.45 18.23
C THR A 25 19.04 -0.85 18.82
N ALA A 26 19.15 0.29 19.51
CA ALA A 26 17.99 1.01 20.05
C ALA A 26 16.99 1.43 18.96
N ILE A 27 17.48 1.90 17.81
CA ILE A 27 16.63 2.27 16.67
C ILE A 27 15.93 1.03 16.09
N SER A 28 16.63 -0.09 15.97
CA SER A 28 16.04 -1.36 15.50
C SER A 28 14.90 -1.83 16.41
N ASP A 29 15.09 -1.73 17.72
CA ASP A 29 14.06 -2.09 18.70
C ASP A 29 12.84 -1.16 18.61
N GLN A 30 13.08 0.15 18.49
CA GLN A 30 12.02 1.14 18.30
C GLN A 30 11.23 0.92 17.01
N LEU A 31 11.90 0.62 15.90
CA LEU A 31 11.25 0.31 14.62
C LEU A 31 10.39 -0.95 14.75
N THR A 32 10.93 -1.99 15.39
CA THR A 32 10.22 -3.25 15.63
C THR A 32 8.97 -3.03 16.49
N ALA A 33 9.07 -2.26 17.56
CA ALA A 33 7.95 -1.89 18.41
C ALA A 33 6.89 -1.07 17.65
N ARG A 34 7.32 -0.10 16.84
CA ARG A 34 6.41 0.74 16.04
C ARG A 34 5.70 -0.06 14.94
N MET A 35 6.39 -0.97 14.26
CA MET A 35 5.80 -1.89 13.30
C MET A 35 4.77 -2.81 13.97
N THR A 36 5.07 -3.27 15.17
CA THR A 36 4.16 -4.11 15.96
C THR A 36 2.93 -3.32 16.39
N ALA A 37 3.07 -2.08 16.86
CA ALA A 37 1.95 -1.22 17.23
C ALA A 37 1.06 -0.85 16.03
N LEU A 38 1.65 -0.56 14.85
CA LEU A 38 0.91 -0.36 13.60
C LEU A 38 0.15 -1.62 13.17
N LYS A 39 0.73 -2.82 13.39
CA LYS A 39 0.06 -4.10 13.15
C LYS A 39 -0.99 -4.45 14.21
N ILE A 40 -0.90 -3.93 15.44
CA ILE A 40 -1.91 -4.17 16.49
C ILE A 40 -3.11 -3.24 16.30
N ASN A 41 -2.91 -2.02 15.79
CA ASN A 41 -4.00 -1.22 15.22
C ASN A 41 -4.65 -1.88 14.00
N LYS A 42 -4.08 -2.97 13.48
CA LYS A 42 -4.71 -3.81 12.45
C LYS A 42 -5.92 -4.62 12.98
N GLY A 43 -6.07 -4.74 14.30
CA GLY A 43 -7.23 -5.38 14.95
C GLY A 43 -8.41 -4.43 15.21
N ALA A 44 -8.18 -3.11 15.16
CA ALA A 44 -9.22 -2.08 15.20
C ALA A 44 -9.68 -1.62 13.81
N ILE A 45 -9.17 -2.25 12.74
CA ILE A 45 -9.56 -2.01 11.33
C ILE A 45 -10.32 -3.20 10.73
N PHE A 46 -11.13 -3.88 11.54
CA PHE A 46 -12.39 -4.42 11.04
C PHE A 46 -13.45 -3.30 11.00
N GLU A 47 -13.06 -2.13 10.54
CA GLU A 47 -14.02 -1.31 9.81
C GLU A 47 -14.20 -2.08 8.50
N GLU A 48 -15.35 -2.73 8.33
CA GLU A 48 -15.78 -3.30 7.06
C GLU A 48 -15.43 -2.29 5.97
N ARG A 49 -14.38 -2.56 5.17
CA ARG A 49 -14.06 -1.64 4.08
C ARG A 49 -15.29 -1.66 3.19
N PRO A 50 -16.02 -0.54 3.05
CA PRO A 50 -17.29 -0.56 2.36
C PRO A 50 -17.03 -1.03 0.93
N VAL A 51 -17.81 -2.01 0.47
CA VAL A 51 -17.77 -2.46 -0.92
C VAL A 51 -19.00 -1.88 -1.60
N ALA A 52 -18.78 -1.01 -2.58
CA ALA A 52 -19.87 -0.33 -3.28
C ALA A 52 -19.44 0.07 -4.68
N PHE A 53 -20.37 -0.03 -5.64
CA PHE A 53 -20.17 0.51 -6.97
C PHE A 53 -21.39 1.30 -7.43
N TYR A 54 -21.13 2.32 -8.25
CA TYR A 54 -22.14 3.08 -8.98
C TYR A 54 -21.59 3.41 -10.35
N ALA A 55 -22.31 3.00 -11.40
CA ALA A 55 -21.91 3.19 -12.78
C ALA A 55 -23.13 3.48 -13.66
N THR A 56 -22.89 4.23 -14.74
CA THR A 56 -23.90 4.61 -15.73
C THR A 56 -23.43 4.22 -17.13
N LEU A 57 -24.35 4.24 -18.10
CA LEU A 57 -24.02 4.17 -19.51
C LEU A 57 -23.68 5.58 -20.03
N VAL A 58 -22.57 5.73 -20.74
CA VAL A 58 -22.29 6.98 -21.48
C VAL A 58 -23.24 7.11 -22.67
N ASN A 59 -23.43 6.02 -23.40
CA ASN A 59 -24.24 5.98 -24.61
C ASN A 59 -25.43 5.03 -24.43
N THR A 60 -26.56 5.36 -25.08
CA THR A 60 -27.70 4.44 -25.09
C THR A 60 -27.35 3.18 -25.87
N ILE A 61 -27.65 2.02 -25.31
CA ILE A 61 -27.52 0.73 -26.00
C ILE A 61 -28.85 0.43 -26.68
N GLU A 62 -28.84 0.42 -28.01
CA GLU A 62 -29.98 0.03 -28.82
C GLU A 62 -29.94 -1.47 -29.13
N HIS A 63 -31.11 -2.09 -29.30
CA HIS A 63 -31.26 -3.50 -29.70
C HIS A 63 -30.52 -4.50 -28.78
N VAL A 64 -30.82 -4.45 -27.47
CA VAL A 64 -30.28 -5.44 -26.52
C VAL A 64 -30.76 -6.84 -26.91
N GLY A 65 -29.82 -7.72 -27.22
CA GLY A 65 -30.08 -9.11 -27.58
C GLY A 65 -30.26 -10.02 -26.36
N ASP A 66 -30.86 -11.19 -26.59
CA ASP A 66 -31.00 -12.22 -25.56
C ASP A 66 -29.62 -12.63 -25.02
N HIS A 67 -29.50 -12.69 -23.69
CA HIS A 67 -28.25 -13.03 -22.98
C HIS A 67 -27.08 -12.04 -23.20
N GLN A 68 -27.34 -10.85 -23.77
CA GLN A 68 -26.31 -9.83 -23.91
C GLN A 68 -25.90 -9.26 -22.54
N HIS A 69 -24.60 -9.30 -22.25
CA HIS A 69 -24.04 -8.59 -21.10
C HIS A 69 -24.02 -7.08 -21.36
N ILE A 70 -24.56 -6.32 -20.40
CA ILE A 70 -24.54 -4.87 -20.44
C ILE A 70 -23.34 -4.38 -19.63
N VAL A 71 -22.49 -3.59 -20.25
CA VAL A 71 -21.33 -2.96 -19.62
C VAL A 71 -21.65 -1.50 -19.33
N PHE A 72 -21.75 -1.14 -18.04
CA PHE A 72 -21.84 0.26 -17.62
C PHE A 72 -20.43 0.85 -17.60
N ASP A 73 -20.12 1.61 -18.65
CA ASP A 73 -18.77 2.08 -19.01
C ASP A 73 -18.33 3.34 -18.24
N HIS A 74 -19.28 4.08 -17.66
CA HIS A 74 -18.98 5.25 -16.85
C HIS A 74 -19.07 4.94 -15.35
N VAL A 75 -17.93 4.68 -14.73
CA VAL A 75 -17.83 4.37 -13.30
C VAL A 75 -17.72 5.66 -12.49
N ILE A 76 -18.66 5.84 -11.56
CA ILE A 76 -18.72 6.99 -10.65
C ILE A 76 -18.16 6.61 -9.29
N THR A 77 -18.34 5.36 -8.86
CA THR A 77 -17.81 4.82 -7.61
C THR A 77 -17.48 3.33 -7.78
N ASN A 78 -16.35 2.89 -7.23
CA ASN A 78 -15.92 1.48 -7.22
C ASN A 78 -15.08 1.17 -5.97
N ILE A 79 -15.67 1.34 -4.79
CA ILE A 79 -14.97 1.10 -3.53
C ILE A 79 -14.80 -0.42 -3.36
N GLY A 80 -13.55 -0.84 -3.15
CA GLY A 80 -13.18 -2.25 -3.06
C GLY A 80 -12.95 -2.92 -4.41
N ASP A 81 -12.97 -2.15 -5.51
CA ASP A 81 -12.57 -2.59 -6.86
C ASP A 81 -13.28 -3.87 -7.36
N GLY A 82 -14.53 -4.08 -6.93
CA GLY A 82 -15.30 -5.26 -7.28
C GLY A 82 -15.95 -5.20 -8.66
N TYR A 83 -16.23 -3.99 -9.18
CA TYR A 83 -16.85 -3.82 -10.51
C TYR A 83 -15.80 -3.70 -11.62
N SER A 84 -15.98 -4.43 -12.72
CA SER A 84 -15.16 -4.34 -13.93
C SER A 84 -15.86 -3.52 -15.02
N PRO A 85 -15.41 -2.29 -15.35
CA PRO A 85 -15.98 -1.51 -16.44
C PRO A 85 -15.64 -2.04 -17.84
N GLU A 86 -14.73 -2.99 -17.94
CA GLU A 86 -14.41 -3.68 -19.21
C GLU A 86 -15.43 -4.79 -19.51
N HIS A 87 -15.91 -5.46 -18.46
CA HIS A 87 -16.72 -6.68 -18.60
C HIS A 87 -18.15 -6.55 -18.05
N GLY A 88 -18.46 -5.46 -17.33
CA GLY A 88 -19.81 -5.16 -16.82
C GLY A 88 -20.26 -5.98 -15.62
N HIS A 89 -19.40 -6.82 -15.03
CA HIS A 89 -19.78 -7.65 -13.87
C HIS A 89 -19.16 -7.12 -12.57
N PHE A 90 -19.88 -7.35 -11.48
CA PHE A 90 -19.37 -7.18 -10.12
C PHE A 90 -18.95 -8.53 -9.56
N THR A 91 -17.69 -8.62 -9.12
CA THR A 91 -17.15 -9.77 -8.40
C THR A 91 -16.97 -9.39 -6.94
N ALA A 92 -17.63 -10.11 -6.04
CA ALA A 92 -17.49 -9.86 -4.60
C ALA A 92 -16.03 -10.06 -4.17
N PRO A 93 -15.33 -9.00 -3.67
CA PRO A 93 -13.92 -9.08 -3.31
C PRO A 93 -13.68 -9.77 -1.97
N VAL A 94 -14.73 -9.83 -1.15
CA VAL A 94 -14.74 -10.47 0.17
C VAL A 94 -16.05 -11.24 0.35
N ARG A 95 -16.05 -12.22 1.26
CA ARG A 95 -17.28 -12.89 1.68
C ARG A 95 -18.10 -11.92 2.54
N GLY A 96 -19.39 -11.81 2.26
CA GLY A 96 -20.34 -10.95 2.97
C GLY A 96 -21.77 -11.45 2.79
N ALA A 97 -22.75 -10.74 3.37
CA ALA A 97 -24.17 -11.06 3.35
C ALA A 97 -24.99 -9.86 2.87
#